data_AF-A0A934PSP4-F1
#
_entry.id   AF-A0A934PSP4-F1
#
_cell.length_a   1.000
_cell.length_b   1.000
_cell.length_c   1.000
_cell.angle_alpha   90.00
_cell.angle_beta   90.00
_cell.angle_gamma   90.00
#
_symmetry.space_group_name_H-M   'P 1'
#
loop_
_entity.id
_entity.type
_entity.pdbx_description
1 polymer ?
#
loop_
_entity_poly.entity_id
_entity_poly.type
_entity_poly.pdbx_seq_one_letter_code
_entity_poly.pdbx_strand_id
1 'polypeptide(L)'
;MESIFNEADNKKLIDRINRLTPASRALWGKMNVSQMLAHSQMPVKIAFEEIQLKGGLMGLLFGKMAKKKLTRDDAPLEKICQPLKKPKLRTDKILNWKKKN
;
A
#
# COMPACT_ATOMS: atom_id res chain seq x y z
N MET A 1 8.40 -11.48 -12.06
CA MET A 1 8.24 -10.24 -11.25
C MET A 1 9.57 -10.01 -10.54
N GLU A 2 10.02 -8.76 -10.41
CA GLU A 2 11.17 -8.42 -9.55
C GLU A 2 10.89 -8.89 -8.11
N SER A 3 11.90 -9.44 -7.43
CA SER A 3 11.72 -10.03 -6.10
C SER A 3 12.45 -9.24 -5.03
N ILE A 4 11.77 -8.95 -3.91
CA ILE A 4 12.38 -8.29 -2.74
C ILE A 4 13.48 -9.16 -2.08
N PHE A 5 13.48 -10.46 -2.35
CA PHE A 5 14.46 -11.42 -1.82
C PHE A 5 15.74 -11.47 -2.66
N ASN A 6 15.73 -10.90 -3.87
CA ASN A 6 16.93 -10.75 -4.67
C ASN A 6 17.56 -9.38 -4.37
N GLU A 7 18.85 -9.36 -4.06
CA GLU A 7 19.55 -8.14 -3.65
C GLU A 7 19.58 -7.06 -4.75
N ALA A 8 19.79 -7.47 -6.01
CA ALA A 8 19.85 -6.54 -7.14
C ALA A 8 18.49 -5.89 -7.40
N ASP A 9 17.41 -6.67 -7.33
CA ASP A 9 16.05 -6.16 -7.48
C ASP A 9 15.61 -5.32 -6.29
N ASN A 10 16.02 -5.69 -5.07
CA ASN A 10 15.78 -4.89 -3.88
C ASN A 10 16.41 -3.50 -4.00
N LYS A 11 17.67 -3.42 -4.44
CA LYS A 11 18.35 -2.14 -4.70
C LYS A 11 17.61 -1.28 -5.73
N LYS A 12 17.16 -1.87 -6.84
CA LYS A 12 16.34 -1.16 -7.84
C LYS A 12 15.04 -0.63 -7.25
N LEU A 13 14.36 -1.39 -6.39
CA LEU A 13 13.14 -0.96 -5.72
C LEU A 13 13.39 0.22 -4.77
N ILE A 14 14.48 0.18 -3.99
CA ILE A 14 14.90 1.28 -3.12
C ILE A 14 15.19 2.54 -3.95
N ASP A 15 15.97 2.41 -5.04
CA ASP A 15 16.29 3.52 -5.93
C ASP A 15 15.04 4.16 -6.56
N ARG A 16 14.04 3.33 -6.92
CA ARG A 16 12.75 3.81 -7.43
C ARG A 16 11.98 4.61 -6.39
N ILE A 17 11.97 4.17 -5.13
CA ILE A 17 11.32 4.90 -4.03
C ILE A 17 12.00 6.25 -3.81
N ASN A 18 13.33 6.29 -3.84
CA ASN A 18 14.12 7.51 -3.64
C ASN A 18 13.94 8.56 -4.74
N ARG A 19 13.52 8.16 -5.95
CA ARG A 19 13.21 9.07 -7.06
C ARG A 19 11.82 9.71 -6.99
N LEU A 20 10.97 9.29 -6.06
CA LEU A 20 9.62 9.84 -5.92
C LEU A 20 9.67 11.27 -5.36
N THR A 21 8.91 12.16 -5.98
CA THR A 21 8.78 13.57 -5.56
C THR A 21 7.31 13.92 -5.35
N PRO A 22 6.98 15.00 -4.62
CA PRO A 22 5.59 15.45 -4.49
C PRO A 22 4.89 15.75 -5.83
N ALA A 23 5.67 16.09 -6.87
CA ALA A 23 5.17 16.36 -8.22
C ALA A 23 4.99 15.10 -9.08
N SER A 24 5.41 13.91 -8.60
CA SER A 24 5.27 12.68 -9.38
C SER A 24 3.80 12.35 -9.64
N ARG A 25 3.50 11.97 -10.88
CA ARG A 25 2.14 11.66 -11.33
C ARG A 25 1.57 10.45 -10.59
N ALA A 26 0.36 10.60 -10.04
CA ALA A 26 -0.38 9.50 -9.45
C ALA A 26 -0.71 8.43 -10.51
N LEU A 27 -0.38 7.17 -10.22
CA LEU A 27 -0.69 6.04 -11.09
C LEU A 27 -1.93 5.26 -10.62
N TRP A 28 -2.27 5.33 -9.34
CA TRP A 28 -3.41 4.62 -8.73
C TRP A 28 -4.44 5.64 -8.22
N GLY A 29 -5.43 5.92 -9.06
CA GLY A 29 -6.54 6.80 -8.73
C GLY A 29 -6.11 8.22 -8.38
N LYS A 30 -6.65 8.74 -7.26
CA LYS A 30 -6.50 10.13 -6.80
C LYS A 30 -5.45 10.31 -5.70
N MET A 31 -4.68 9.27 -5.37
CA MET A 31 -3.75 9.31 -4.25
C MET A 31 -2.46 10.03 -4.63
N ASN A 32 -2.04 10.99 -3.81
CA ASN A 32 -0.71 11.58 -3.96
C ASN A 32 0.38 10.59 -3.51
N VAL A 33 1.64 10.93 -3.78
CA VAL A 33 2.79 10.05 -3.49
C VAL A 33 2.89 9.66 -2.02
N SER A 34 2.66 10.58 -1.09
CA SER A 34 2.77 10.28 0.35
C SER A 34 1.65 9.35 0.82
N GLN A 35 0.43 9.54 0.33
CA GLN A 35 -0.69 8.63 0.59
C GLN A 35 -0.43 7.25 0.00
N MET A 36 0.14 7.19 -1.21
CA MET A 36 0.51 5.94 -1.88
C MET A 36 1.52 5.14 -1.07
N LEU A 37 2.62 5.78 -0.64
CA LEU A 37 3.64 5.14 0.18
C LEU A 37 3.10 4.65 1.53
N ALA A 38 2.20 5.42 2.15
CA ALA A 38 1.55 5.01 3.39
C ALA A 38 0.61 3.81 3.17
N HIS A 39 -0.11 3.78 2.05
CA HIS A 39 -1.01 2.68 1.70
C HIS A 39 -0.26 1.38 1.42
N SER A 40 0.86 1.44 0.69
CA SER A 40 1.70 0.26 0.42
C SER A 40 2.24 -0.41 1.69
N GLN A 41 2.39 0.33 2.79
CA GLN A 41 2.80 -0.22 4.08
C GLN A 41 1.67 -0.95 4.82
N MET A 42 0.40 -0.67 4.52
CA MET A 42 -0.73 -1.24 5.26
C MET A 42 -0.81 -2.77 5.17
N PRO A 43 -0.70 -3.41 3.99
CA PRO A 43 -0.69 -4.88 3.91
C PRO A 43 0.47 -5.51 4.70
N VAL A 44 1.63 -4.85 4.71
CA VAL A 44 2.81 -5.31 5.46
C VAL A 44 2.51 -5.30 6.96
N LYS A 45 1.92 -4.21 7.48
CA LYS A 45 1.51 -4.12 8.88
C LYS A 45 0.44 -5.13 9.28
N ILE A 46 -0.46 -5.45 8.36
CA ILE A 46 -1.46 -6.51 8.57
C ILE A 46 -0.77 -7.88 8.62
N ALA A 47 0.19 -8.13 7.74
CA ALA A 47 0.96 -9.39 7.70
C ALA A 47 1.82 -9.60 8.96
N PHE A 48 2.34 -8.52 9.54
CA PHE A 48 3.05 -8.55 10.83
C PHE A 48 2.14 -8.41 12.05
N GLU A 49 0.82 -8.54 11.88
CA GLU A 49 -0.18 -8.50 12.96
C GLU A 49 -0.23 -7.18 13.77
N GLU A 50 0.48 -6.13 13.34
CA GLU A 50 0.43 -4.80 13.95
C GLU A 50 -0.96 -4.16 13.82
N ILE A 51 -1.70 -4.54 12.77
CA ILE A 51 -3.05 -4.05 12.48
C ILE A 51 -3.99 -5.24 12.29
N GLN A 52 -4.95 -5.36 13.20
CA GLN A 52 -6.01 -6.36 13.13
C GLN A 52 -7.23 -5.79 12.40
N LEU A 53 -7.58 -6.39 11.27
CA LEU A 53 -8.80 -6.03 10.52
C LEU A 53 -9.99 -6.79 11.11
N LYS A 54 -10.98 -6.06 11.63
CA LYS A 54 -12.26 -6.67 12.01
C LYS A 54 -13.04 -7.02 10.74
N GLY A 55 -13.21 -8.31 10.49
CA GLY A 55 -14.08 -8.80 9.42
C GLY A 55 -15.52 -8.39 9.67
N GLY A 56 -16.16 -7.79 8.66
CA GLY A 56 -17.59 -7.46 8.68
C GLY A 56 -18.40 -8.44 7.81
N LEU A 57 -19.73 -8.39 7.93
CA LEU A 57 -20.65 -9.22 7.14
C LEU A 57 -20.42 -9.08 5.62
N MET A 58 -20.08 -7.88 5.15
CA MET A 58 -19.70 -7.63 3.76
C MET A 58 -18.40 -8.34 3.34
N GLY A 59 -17.44 -8.47 4.24
CA GLY A 59 -16.21 -9.23 4.00
C GLY A 59 -16.49 -10.73 3.85
N LEU A 60 -17.48 -11.26 4.57
CA LEU A 60 -17.91 -12.66 4.44
C LEU A 60 -18.65 -12.92 3.12
N LEU A 61 -19.57 -12.03 2.75
CA LEU A 61 -20.39 -12.16 1.54
C LEU A 61 -19.57 -11.94 0.26
N PHE A 62 -18.72 -10.91 0.23
CA PHE A 62 -18.01 -10.50 -0.99
C PHE A 62 -16.50 -10.85 -0.99
N GLY A 63 -15.96 -11.35 0.13
CA GLY A 63 -14.52 -11.64 0.25
C GLY A 63 -14.02 -12.70 -0.73
N LYS A 64 -14.82 -13.75 -1.01
CA LYS A 64 -14.46 -14.78 -1.99
C LYS A 64 -14.34 -14.23 -3.40
N MET A 65 -15.25 -13.33 -3.79
CA MET A 65 -15.21 -12.65 -5.10
C MET A 65 -14.00 -11.72 -5.19
N ALA A 66 -13.74 -10.93 -4.16
CA ALA A 66 -12.59 -10.03 -4.09
C ALA A 66 -11.27 -10.81 -4.16
N LYS A 67 -11.13 -11.91 -3.40
CA LYS A 67 -9.96 -12.79 -3.44
C LYS A 67 -9.73 -13.34 -4.85
N LYS A 68 -10.77 -13.91 -5.48
CA LYS A 68 -10.70 -14.44 -6.86
C LYS A 68 -10.35 -13.38 -7.90
N LYS A 69 -10.59 -12.10 -7.63
CA LYS A 69 -10.21 -10.98 -8.51
C LYS A 69 -8.77 -10.54 -8.29
N LEU A 70 -8.30 -10.55 -7.04
CA LEU A 70 -6.97 -10.08 -6.65
C LEU A 70 -5.85 -11.11 -6.87
N THR A 71 -6.16 -12.41 -6.82
CA THR A 71 -5.18 -13.49 -6.98
C THR A 71 -5.20 -14.13 -8.37
N ARG A 72 -5.61 -13.40 -9.42
CA ARG A 72 -5.48 -13.89 -10.80
C ARG A 72 -4.09 -13.56 -11.30
N ASP A 73 -3.40 -14.55 -11.86
CA ASP A 73 -1.97 -14.46 -12.17
C ASP A 73 -1.63 -13.42 -13.25
N ASP A 74 -2.58 -13.08 -14.13
CA ASP A 74 -2.30 -12.30 -15.35
C ASP A 74 -2.99 -10.93 -15.41
N ALA A 75 -3.85 -10.60 -14.44
CA ALA A 75 -4.60 -9.35 -14.46
C ALA A 75 -3.84 -8.26 -13.67
N PRO A 76 -3.46 -7.13 -14.31
CA PRO A 76 -2.97 -5.98 -13.57
C PRO A 76 -3.98 -5.63 -12.48
N LEU A 77 -3.52 -5.46 -11.24
CA LEU A 77 -4.38 -4.95 -10.17
C LEU A 77 -5.10 -3.72 -10.70
N GLU A 78 -6.44 -3.78 -10.71
CA GLU A 78 -7.22 -2.66 -11.21
C GLU A 78 -6.78 -1.41 -10.46
N LYS A 79 -6.41 -0.36 -11.21
CA LYS A 79 -5.85 0.91 -10.68
C LYS A 79 -6.84 1.71 -9.80
N ILE A 80 -7.96 1.09 -9.45
CA ILE A 80 -9.04 1.60 -8.62
C ILE A 80 -9.09 0.77 -7.32
N CYS A 81 -7.93 0.57 -6.69
CA CYS A 81 -7.91 0.26 -5.26
C CYS A 81 -8.21 1.58 -4.54
N GLN A 82 -9.49 1.92 -4.39
CA GLN A 82 -9.88 3.09 -3.62
C GLN A 82 -9.28 2.96 -2.21
N PRO A 83 -8.77 4.04 -1.62
CA PRO A 83 -8.28 3.98 -0.25
C PRO A 83 -9.42 3.44 0.62
N LEU A 84 -9.14 2.38 1.39
CA LEU A 84 -10.01 1.95 2.48
C LEU A 84 -10.40 3.20 3.26
N LYS A 85 -11.72 3.42 3.50
CA LYS A 85 -12.27 4.61 4.17
C LYS A 85 -11.31 5.05 5.28
N LYS A 86 -10.57 6.12 4.98
CA LYS A 86 -9.50 6.74 5.79
C LYS A 86 -9.12 5.93 7.04
N PRO A 87 -8.01 5.18 7.07
CA PRO A 87 -7.17 5.35 8.25
C PRO A 87 -6.92 6.86 8.30
N LYS A 88 -7.32 7.52 9.40
CA LYS A 88 -6.91 8.91 9.65
C LYS A 88 -5.39 8.89 9.49
N LEU A 89 -4.87 9.30 8.33
CA LEU A 89 -3.46 9.59 8.18
C LEU A 89 -3.29 10.83 9.02
N ARG A 90 -2.97 10.59 10.28
CA ARG A 90 -2.33 11.53 11.18
C ARG A 90 -1.00 11.89 10.54
N THR A 91 -1.03 12.82 9.60
CA THR A 91 0.16 13.44 9.04
C THR A 91 1.01 14.10 10.14
N ASP A 92 0.42 14.37 11.32
CA ASP A 92 1.11 14.78 12.55
C ASP A 92 2.09 13.74 13.10
N LYS A 93 1.88 12.44 12.89
CA LYS A 93 2.80 11.42 13.45
C LYS A 93 4.03 11.14 12.58
N ILE A 94 3.92 11.27 11.25
CA ILE A 94 5.08 11.10 10.35
C ILE A 94 6.04 12.29 10.52
N LEU A 95 5.51 13.50 10.75
CA LEU A 95 6.31 14.70 10.98
C LEU A 95 7.10 14.64 12.31
N ASN A 96 6.53 13.98 13.34
CA ASN A 96 7.16 13.87 14.66
C ASN A 96 8.28 12.81 14.73
N TRP A 97 8.37 11.88 13.77
CA TRP A 97 9.49 10.93 13.70
C TRP A 97 10.81 11.62 13.36
N LYS A 98 10.79 12.67 12.52
CA LYS A 98 11.95 13.51 12.21
C LYS A 98 12.34 14.51 13.32
N LYS A 99 11.52 14.68 14.36
CA LYS A 99 11.80 15.58 15.49
C LYS A 99 12.39 14.88 16.71
N LYS A 100 12.52 13.55 16.68
CA LYS A 100 12.93 12.75 17.84
C LYS A 100 14.20 11.92 17.64
N ASN A 101 14.92 12.15 16.54
CA ASN A 101 16.28 11.66 16.29
C ASN A 101 17.14 12.84 15.83
#